data_AF-A0A7J3M876-F1
#
_entry.id   AF-A0A7J3M876-F1
#
_cell.length_a   1.000
_cell.length_b   1.000
_cell.length_c   1.000
_cell.angle_alpha   90.00
_cell.angle_beta   90.00
_cell.angle_gamma   90.00
#
_symmetry.space_group_name_H-M   'P 1'
#
loop_
_entity.id
_entity.type
_entity.pdbx_description
1 polymer ?
#
loop_
_entity_poly.entity_id
_entity_poly.type
_entity_poly.pdbx_seq_one_letter_code
_entity_poly.pdbx_strand_id
1 'polypeptide(L)'
;MRKPIFFAGVATVIVGIVILLYGLHFGSQFTIFAGEWQVTWYVMQNTRGLWGSAIASAKFPTNFNYDPLELYTRAEPIGFRATLTVDAPKEIKVRFTIGGDDGEMYLFLDGRKILDLICHDPNNMTSIEEKLSVGRHTLELVYFQVLLEDDPAAQFEMMIPEQRTATNIMTTG
;
A
#
# COMPACT_ATOMS: atom_id res chain seq x y z
N MET A 1 -13.88 -68.57 5.15
CA MET A 1 -13.38 -67.80 3.97
C MET A 1 -13.42 -66.32 4.32
N ARG A 2 -12.25 -65.66 4.42
CA ARG A 2 -12.11 -64.24 4.80
C ARG A 2 -12.35 -63.35 3.58
N LYS A 3 -13.21 -62.32 3.71
CA LYS A 3 -13.47 -61.32 2.66
C LYS A 3 -12.32 -60.30 2.60
N PRO A 4 -11.86 -59.88 1.42
CA PRO A 4 -10.94 -58.77 1.29
C PRO A 4 -11.75 -57.47 1.30
N ILE A 5 -11.73 -56.80 2.44
CA ILE A 5 -12.04 -55.38 2.54
C ILE A 5 -10.74 -54.75 3.04
N PHE A 6 -10.39 -53.56 2.56
CA PHE A 6 -9.16 -52.78 2.85
C PHE A 6 -8.15 -52.66 1.69
N PHE A 7 -8.55 -52.09 0.56
CA PHE A 7 -7.60 -51.38 -0.32
C PHE A 7 -8.16 -50.08 -0.92
N ALA A 8 -9.50 -49.93 -1.00
CA ALA A 8 -10.11 -48.70 -1.54
C ALA A 8 -9.94 -47.46 -0.63
N GLY A 9 -9.96 -47.62 0.70
CA GLY A 9 -9.92 -46.48 1.63
C GLY A 9 -8.57 -45.76 1.71
N VAL A 10 -7.45 -46.48 1.48
CA VAL A 10 -6.10 -45.89 1.57
C VAL A 10 -5.79 -45.01 0.36
N ALA A 11 -6.24 -45.42 -0.84
CA ALA A 11 -6.04 -44.63 -2.06
C ALA A 11 -6.78 -43.28 -2.02
N THR A 12 -8.00 -43.24 -1.47
CA THR A 12 -8.79 -41.99 -1.36
C THR A 12 -8.17 -41.01 -0.38
N VAL A 13 -7.61 -41.48 0.74
CA VAL A 13 -6.92 -40.64 1.72
C VAL A 13 -5.64 -40.05 1.14
N ILE A 14 -4.86 -40.83 0.38
CA ILE A 14 -3.64 -40.33 -0.27
C ILE A 14 -3.96 -39.26 -1.32
N VAL A 15 -4.99 -39.46 -2.15
CA VAL A 15 -5.43 -38.45 -3.13
C VAL A 15 -5.93 -37.18 -2.44
N GLY A 16 -6.68 -37.31 -1.35
CA GLY A 16 -7.14 -36.17 -0.55
C GLY A 16 -5.98 -35.36 0.06
N ILE A 17 -4.96 -36.04 0.58
CA ILE A 17 -3.74 -35.39 1.13
C ILE A 17 -2.94 -34.73 0.02
N VAL A 18 -2.80 -35.35 -1.15
CA VAL A 18 -2.09 -34.75 -2.30
C VAL A 18 -2.84 -33.50 -2.77
N ILE A 19 -4.16 -33.51 -2.88
CA ILE A 19 -4.95 -32.33 -3.26
C ILE A 19 -4.84 -31.21 -2.21
N LEU A 20 -4.87 -31.55 -0.92
CA LEU A 20 -4.67 -30.59 0.17
C LEU A 20 -3.26 -29.97 0.15
N LEU A 21 -2.23 -30.79 -0.02
CA LEU A 21 -0.84 -30.31 -0.11
C LEU A 21 -0.62 -29.50 -1.39
N TYR A 22 -1.22 -29.89 -2.52
CA TYR A 22 -1.15 -29.14 -3.77
C TYR A 22 -1.89 -27.80 -3.66
N GLY A 23 -3.07 -27.78 -3.03
CA GLY A 23 -3.83 -26.56 -2.75
C GLY A 23 -3.09 -25.61 -1.81
N LEU A 24 -2.44 -26.13 -0.77
CA LEU A 24 -1.61 -25.35 0.15
C LEU A 24 -0.32 -24.84 -0.51
N HIS A 25 0.29 -25.62 -1.41
CA HIS A 25 1.52 -25.22 -2.11
C HIS A 25 1.27 -24.17 -3.19
N PHE A 26 0.09 -24.16 -3.83
CA PHE A 26 -0.28 -23.13 -4.81
C PHE A 26 -0.91 -21.88 -4.17
N GLY A 27 -1.57 -22.02 -3.01
CA GLY A 27 -2.22 -20.88 -2.34
C GLY A 27 -1.26 -19.77 -1.88
N SER A 28 0.01 -20.11 -1.62
CA SER A 28 1.03 -19.16 -1.12
C SER A 28 1.90 -18.51 -2.22
N GLN A 29 1.83 -18.97 -3.47
CA GLN A 29 2.70 -18.48 -4.55
C GLN A 29 2.25 -17.15 -5.18
N PHE A 30 1.09 -16.64 -4.77
CA PHE A 30 0.51 -15.48 -5.42
C PHE A 30 0.80 -14.18 -4.69
N THR A 31 1.05 -14.20 -3.38
CA THR A 31 1.05 -12.99 -2.55
C THR A 31 2.22 -12.05 -2.86
N ILE A 32 1.90 -10.77 -3.12
CA ILE A 32 2.91 -9.71 -3.10
C ILE A 32 3.41 -9.53 -1.66
N PHE A 33 4.71 -9.41 -1.47
CA PHE A 33 5.30 -9.07 -0.18
C PHE A 33 5.58 -7.58 -0.12
N ALA A 34 4.86 -6.87 0.73
CA ALA A 34 5.13 -5.47 1.04
C ALA A 34 5.95 -5.38 2.33
N GLY A 35 6.99 -4.54 2.32
CA GLY A 35 7.77 -4.25 3.51
C GLY A 35 7.08 -3.27 4.47
N GLU A 36 7.91 -2.53 5.20
CA GLU A 36 7.49 -1.39 6.02
C GLU A 36 7.57 -0.10 5.21
N TRP A 37 6.67 0.83 5.49
CA TRP A 37 6.78 2.18 5.00
C TRP A 37 7.89 2.91 5.74
N GLN A 38 8.74 3.62 4.99
CA GLN A 38 9.66 4.60 5.55
C GLN A 38 9.11 5.99 5.27
N VAL A 39 8.61 6.66 6.32
CA VAL A 39 7.93 7.95 6.21
C VAL A 39 8.80 9.03 6.82
N THR A 40 8.94 10.15 6.12
CA THR A 40 9.55 11.37 6.66
C THR A 40 8.59 12.54 6.46
N TRP A 41 8.32 13.24 7.56
CA TRP A 41 7.48 14.43 7.63
C TRP A 41 8.34 15.69 7.54
N TYR A 42 7.80 16.74 6.92
CA TYR A 42 8.49 17.99 6.66
C TYR A 42 7.59 19.18 6.97
N VAL A 43 8.18 20.24 7.52
CA VAL A 43 7.60 21.58 7.39
C VAL A 43 7.85 22.03 5.96
N MET A 44 6.81 22.45 5.26
CA MET A 44 6.92 22.97 3.91
C MET A 44 7.25 24.47 3.96
N GLN A 45 8.07 24.94 3.02
CA GLN A 45 8.41 26.37 2.93
C GLN A 45 7.28 27.21 2.32
N ASN A 46 6.39 26.56 1.57
CA ASN A 46 5.21 27.16 0.97
C ASN A 46 4.19 26.07 0.60
N THR A 47 3.00 26.52 0.20
CA THR A 47 1.89 25.69 -0.29
C THR A 47 2.04 25.26 -1.75
N ARG A 48 3.24 25.38 -2.34
CA ARG A 48 3.54 25.02 -3.74
C ARG A 48 4.53 23.84 -3.84
N GLY A 49 4.65 23.05 -2.78
CA GLY A 49 5.49 21.84 -2.78
C GLY A 49 6.98 22.10 -2.57
N LEU A 50 7.39 23.27 -2.05
CA LEU A 50 8.79 23.50 -1.69
C LEU A 50 9.09 22.92 -0.30
N TRP A 51 9.87 21.84 -0.26
CA TRP A 51 10.26 21.15 0.96
C TRP A 51 11.12 22.02 1.89
N GLY A 52 10.77 22.06 3.17
CA GLY A 52 11.59 22.66 4.22
C GLY A 52 12.29 21.60 5.06
N SER A 53 12.39 21.85 6.36
CA SER A 53 13.10 20.98 7.31
C SER A 53 12.30 19.71 7.61
N ALA A 54 13.01 18.59 7.74
CA ALA A 54 12.42 17.35 8.24
C ALA A 54 12.05 17.50 9.72
N ILE A 55 10.84 17.07 10.07
CA ILE A 55 10.29 17.09 11.43
C ILE A 55 10.59 15.77 12.13
N ALA A 56 10.24 14.67 11.48
CA ALA A 56 10.35 13.32 12.02
C ALA A 56 10.46 12.28 10.90
N SER A 57 11.10 11.16 11.22
CA SER A 57 11.15 9.97 10.36
C SER A 57 10.81 8.74 11.18
N ALA A 58 9.98 7.86 10.63
CA ALA A 58 9.58 6.63 11.29
C ALA A 58 9.31 5.51 10.27
N LYS A 59 9.32 4.28 10.78
CA LYS A 59 8.87 3.11 10.03
C LYS A 59 7.48 2.72 10.48
N PHE A 60 6.63 2.38 9.52
CA PHE A 60 5.27 1.95 9.77
C PHE A 60 5.00 0.60 9.12
N PRO A 61 4.13 -0.24 9.71
CA PRO A 61 3.67 -1.46 9.05
C PRO A 61 2.96 -1.13 7.74
N THR A 62 2.78 -2.13 6.89
CA THR A 62 2.13 -2.01 5.57
C THR A 62 0.77 -1.32 5.63
N ASN A 63 0.02 -1.53 6.73
CA ASN A 63 -1.27 -0.90 7.02
C ASN A 63 -1.16 -0.05 8.28
N PHE A 64 -1.38 1.26 8.19
CA PHE A 64 -1.39 2.13 9.37
C PHE A 64 -2.29 3.35 9.19
N ASN A 65 -2.72 3.89 10.35
CA ASN A 65 -3.33 5.22 10.45
C ASN A 65 -2.43 6.09 11.33
N TYR A 66 -2.20 7.35 10.96
CA TYR A 66 -1.33 8.25 11.70
C TYR A 66 -1.87 9.69 11.68
N ASP A 67 -1.96 10.32 12.84
CA ASP A 67 -2.33 11.74 12.95
C ASP A 67 -1.08 12.62 12.95
N PRO A 68 -0.85 13.42 11.89
CA PRO A 68 0.33 14.26 11.81
C PRO A 68 0.25 15.48 12.75
N LEU A 69 -0.90 15.86 13.30
CA LEU A 69 -1.02 17.00 14.23
C LEU A 69 -0.20 16.83 15.51
N GLU A 70 0.22 15.61 15.86
CA GLU A 70 1.16 15.37 16.95
C GLU A 70 2.57 15.95 16.69
N LEU A 71 2.89 16.24 15.43
CA LEU A 71 4.25 16.60 14.99
C LEU A 71 4.45 18.10 14.72
N TYR A 72 3.39 18.88 14.54
CA TYR A 72 3.51 20.27 14.08
C TYR A 72 2.37 21.16 14.58
N THR A 73 2.52 22.46 14.36
CA THR A 73 1.47 23.46 14.61
C THR A 73 0.79 23.83 13.30
N ARG A 74 -0.54 23.99 13.31
CA ARG A 74 -1.36 24.38 12.14
C ARG A 74 -0.96 25.68 11.42
N ALA A 75 0.02 26.42 11.94
CA ALA A 75 0.54 27.64 11.32
C ALA A 75 1.46 27.38 10.11
N GLU A 76 2.00 26.18 9.96
CA GLU A 76 2.96 25.84 8.90
C GLU A 76 2.44 24.68 8.04
N PRO A 77 2.54 24.75 6.70
CA PRO A 77 2.11 23.66 5.84
C PRO A 77 2.98 22.42 6.09
N ILE A 78 2.33 21.26 6.18
CA ILE A 78 3.02 19.97 6.35
C ILE A 78 3.05 19.18 5.05
N GLY A 79 4.08 18.36 4.89
CA GLY A 79 4.13 17.35 3.85
C GLY A 79 4.88 16.10 4.31
N PHE A 80 4.76 15.02 3.54
CA PHE A 80 5.54 13.83 3.75
C PHE A 80 6.01 13.19 2.46
N ARG A 81 7.07 12.39 2.61
CA ARG A 81 7.45 11.37 1.64
C ARG A 81 7.45 10.02 2.34
N ALA A 82 6.78 9.06 1.71
CA ALA A 82 6.68 7.70 2.20
C ALA A 82 7.17 6.74 1.11
N THR A 83 8.10 5.84 1.46
CA THR A 83 8.59 4.82 0.52
C THR A 83 8.26 3.43 1.00
N LEU A 84 7.86 2.55 0.07
CA LEU A 84 7.56 1.14 0.33
C LEU A 84 8.25 0.27 -0.71
N THR A 85 8.94 -0.77 -0.26
CA THR A 85 9.43 -1.83 -1.14
C THR A 85 8.39 -2.93 -1.27
N VAL A 86 8.15 -3.36 -2.50
CA VAL A 86 7.16 -4.37 -2.87
C VAL A 86 7.86 -5.44 -3.70
N ASP A 87 7.85 -6.69 -3.25
CA ASP A 87 8.39 -7.82 -4.00
C ASP A 87 7.23 -8.61 -4.65
N ALA A 88 7.18 -8.61 -5.98
CA ALA A 88 6.20 -9.31 -6.80
C ALA A 88 6.77 -10.69 -7.25
N PRO A 89 6.23 -11.83 -6.77
CA PRO A 89 6.77 -13.15 -7.09
C PRO A 89 6.45 -13.61 -8.52
N LYS A 90 5.43 -13.01 -9.12
CA LYS A 90 5.01 -13.19 -10.51
C LYS A 90 4.60 -11.85 -11.07
N GLU A 91 4.44 -11.79 -12.38
CA GLU A 91 3.78 -10.67 -13.01
C GLU A 91 2.33 -10.57 -12.51
N ILE A 92 1.93 -9.38 -12.06
CA ILE A 92 0.65 -9.19 -11.37
C ILE A 92 0.06 -7.81 -11.62
N LYS A 93 -1.26 -7.76 -11.77
CA LYS A 93 -2.01 -6.51 -11.93
C LYS A 93 -2.42 -5.97 -10.57
N VAL A 94 -2.11 -4.70 -10.33
CA VAL A 94 -2.33 -4.03 -9.05
C VAL A 94 -3.10 -2.74 -9.32
N ARG A 95 -4.10 -2.47 -8.49
CA ARG A 95 -4.81 -1.20 -8.47
C ARG A 95 -4.23 -0.33 -7.36
N PHE A 96 -3.77 0.85 -7.73
CA PHE A 96 -3.35 1.88 -6.79
C PHE A 96 -4.40 2.96 -6.73
N THR A 97 -4.68 3.45 -5.54
CA THR A 97 -5.60 4.55 -5.27
C THR A 97 -4.90 5.54 -4.33
N ILE A 98 -4.98 6.83 -4.65
CA ILE A 98 -4.62 7.91 -3.74
C ILE A 98 -5.82 8.83 -3.55
N GLY A 99 -5.92 9.45 -2.39
CA GLY A 99 -6.91 10.46 -2.07
C GLY A 99 -6.48 11.23 -0.84
N GLY A 100 -7.06 12.39 -0.58
CA GLY A 100 -6.66 13.20 0.56
C GLY A 100 -7.50 14.44 0.68
N ASP A 101 -7.05 15.37 1.52
CA ASP A 101 -7.69 16.65 1.76
C ASP A 101 -6.66 17.78 1.75
N ASP A 102 -7.08 18.93 1.24
CA ASP A 102 -6.35 20.20 1.24
C ASP A 102 -4.90 20.18 0.75
N GLY A 103 -4.59 19.30 -0.18
CA GLY A 103 -3.21 19.04 -0.58
C GLY A 103 -3.03 18.55 -2.00
N GLU A 104 -1.78 18.31 -2.36
CA GLU A 104 -1.42 17.62 -3.59
C GLU A 104 -0.76 16.29 -3.25
N MET A 105 -1.11 15.26 -4.04
CA MET A 105 -0.62 13.91 -3.87
C MET A 105 -0.08 13.34 -5.16
N TYR A 106 1.09 12.70 -5.04
CA TYR A 106 1.72 11.99 -6.14
C TYR A 106 2.08 10.58 -5.70
N LEU A 107 1.86 9.62 -6.59
CA LEU A 107 2.36 8.26 -6.45
C LEU A 107 3.36 7.98 -7.56
N PHE A 108 4.52 7.48 -7.18
CA PHE A 108 5.55 6.99 -8.10
C PHE A 108 5.71 5.49 -7.94
N LEU A 109 5.89 4.81 -9.07
CA LEU A 109 6.30 3.41 -9.16
C LEU A 109 7.66 3.36 -9.87
N ASP A 110 8.68 2.87 -9.20
CA ASP A 110 10.07 2.79 -9.68
C ASP A 110 10.59 4.14 -10.21
N GLY A 111 10.22 5.23 -9.52
CA GLY A 111 10.60 6.59 -9.89
C GLY A 111 9.77 7.23 -11.00
N ARG A 112 8.83 6.50 -11.63
CA ARG A 112 7.88 7.05 -12.60
C ARG A 112 6.59 7.48 -11.89
N LYS A 113 6.17 8.73 -12.06
CA LYS A 113 4.86 9.21 -11.55
C LYS A 113 3.73 8.46 -12.27
N ILE A 114 2.87 7.79 -11.52
CA ILE A 114 1.72 7.01 -12.03
C ILE A 114 0.37 7.60 -11.63
N LEU A 115 0.32 8.38 -10.55
CA LEU A 115 -0.86 9.17 -10.16
C LEU A 115 -0.43 10.58 -9.77
N ASP A 116 -1.32 11.52 -10.05
CA ASP A 116 -1.21 12.95 -9.74
C ASP A 116 -2.62 13.44 -9.40
N LEU A 117 -2.78 13.96 -8.18
CA LEU A 117 -4.06 14.39 -7.65
C LEU A 117 -3.92 15.69 -6.89
N ILE A 118 -4.76 16.66 -7.23
CA ILE A 118 -5.03 17.82 -6.39
C ILE A 118 -6.28 17.48 -5.57
N CYS A 119 -6.14 17.45 -4.26
CA CYS A 119 -7.18 17.11 -3.30
C CYS A 119 -7.73 18.39 -2.69
N HIS A 120 -8.84 18.92 -3.23
CA HIS A 120 -9.49 20.12 -2.67
C HIS A 120 -10.51 19.80 -1.55
N ASP A 121 -10.83 18.52 -1.38
CA ASP A 121 -11.84 18.02 -0.46
C ASP A 121 -11.54 16.54 -0.17
N PRO A 122 -11.99 16.00 0.98
CA PRO A 122 -11.58 14.68 1.46
C PRO A 122 -12.15 13.51 0.65
N ASN A 123 -13.08 13.77 -0.29
CA ASN A 123 -13.67 12.74 -1.14
C ASN A 123 -12.95 12.60 -2.49
N ASN A 124 -11.95 13.45 -2.76
CA ASN A 124 -11.16 13.35 -3.99
C ASN A 124 -10.24 12.15 -3.92
N MET A 125 -10.50 11.18 -4.81
CA MET A 125 -9.67 10.01 -5.00
C MET A 125 -9.44 9.76 -6.47
N THR A 126 -8.27 9.24 -6.83
CA THR A 126 -7.96 8.76 -8.17
C THR A 126 -7.31 7.39 -8.09
N SER A 127 -7.51 6.56 -9.13
CA SER A 127 -6.94 5.22 -9.17
C SER A 127 -6.41 4.86 -10.56
N ILE A 128 -5.39 4.01 -10.58
CA ILE A 128 -4.80 3.42 -11.79
C ILE A 128 -4.55 1.94 -11.58
N GLU A 129 -4.65 1.17 -12.65
CA GLU A 129 -4.19 -0.21 -12.67
C GLU A 129 -2.86 -0.30 -13.39
N GLU A 130 -1.85 -0.83 -12.70
CA GLU A 130 -0.49 -1.01 -13.21
C GLU A 130 -0.13 -2.49 -13.14
N LYS A 131 0.75 -2.92 -14.06
CA LYS A 131 1.26 -4.29 -14.09
C LYS A 131 2.65 -4.28 -13.48
N LEU A 132 2.82 -4.98 -12.36
CA LEU A 132 4.14 -5.19 -11.76
C LEU A 132 4.79 -6.40 -12.43
N SER A 133 6.03 -6.23 -12.88
CA SER A 133 6.86 -7.35 -13.34
C SER A 133 7.31 -8.22 -12.18
N VAL A 134 7.91 -9.37 -12.47
CA VAL A 134 8.55 -10.18 -11.42
C VAL A 134 9.71 -9.41 -10.81
N GLY A 135 9.78 -9.37 -9.48
CA GLY A 135 10.91 -8.81 -8.75
C GLY A 135 10.52 -7.66 -7.83
N ARG A 136 11.54 -6.86 -7.50
CA ARG A 136 11.43 -5.77 -6.53
C ARG A 136 11.00 -4.47 -7.20
N HIS A 137 10.00 -3.84 -6.61
CA HIS A 137 9.48 -2.53 -6.99
C HIS A 137 9.54 -1.57 -5.80
N THR A 138 9.64 -0.27 -6.10
CA THR A 138 9.58 0.79 -5.08
C THR A 138 8.39 1.71 -5.36
N LEU A 139 7.57 1.91 -4.34
CA LEU A 139 6.55 2.94 -4.33
C LEU A 139 7.07 4.14 -3.55
N GLU A 140 6.83 5.34 -4.07
CA GLU A 140 7.01 6.60 -3.35
C GLU A 140 5.69 7.36 -3.37
N LEU A 141 5.14 7.62 -2.20
CA LEU A 141 3.97 8.47 -1.99
C LEU A 141 4.44 9.81 -1.46
N VAL A 142 3.97 10.87 -2.10
CA VAL A 142 4.27 12.25 -1.74
C VAL A 142 2.95 12.96 -1.46
N TYR A 143 2.90 13.68 -0.33
CA TYR A 143 1.81 14.59 0.00
C TYR A 143 2.39 15.92 0.49
N PHE A 144 1.74 17.01 0.18
CA PHE A 144 1.91 18.27 0.89
C PHE A 144 0.63 19.09 0.89
N GLN A 145 0.41 19.77 2.00
CA GLN A 145 -0.73 20.64 2.20
C GLN A 145 -0.61 21.92 1.36
N VAL A 146 -1.70 22.29 0.70
CA VAL A 146 -1.85 23.49 -0.13
C VAL A 146 -2.79 24.50 0.53
N LEU A 147 -3.80 24.05 1.26
CA LEU A 147 -4.73 24.91 2.00
C LEU A 147 -4.52 24.73 3.51
N LEU A 148 -4.26 25.83 4.23
CA LEU A 148 -3.87 25.82 5.65
C LEU A 148 -5.06 25.94 6.62
N GLU A 149 -6.26 26.18 6.10
CA GLU A 149 -7.43 26.51 6.92
C GLU A 149 -8.08 25.27 7.53
N ASP A 150 -7.78 24.08 6.99
CA ASP A 150 -8.43 22.81 7.27
C ASP A 150 -7.40 21.69 7.56
N ASP A 151 -7.90 20.51 7.92
CA ASP A 151 -7.13 19.40 8.46
C ASP A 151 -6.48 18.55 7.35
N PRO A 152 -5.14 18.41 7.31
CA PRO A 152 -4.50 17.66 6.25
C PRO A 152 -4.78 16.17 6.39
N ALA A 153 -5.28 15.57 5.31
CA ALA A 153 -5.47 14.14 5.21
C ALA A 153 -4.87 13.60 3.92
N ALA A 154 -4.34 12.38 4.01
CA ALA A 154 -3.80 11.65 2.88
C ALA A 154 -4.09 10.16 3.06
N GLN A 155 -4.55 9.54 1.97
CA GLN A 155 -4.95 8.17 1.87
C GLN A 155 -4.25 7.51 0.69
N PHE A 156 -3.80 6.28 0.92
CA PHE A 156 -3.32 5.40 -0.12
C PHE A 156 -3.93 4.02 0.05
N GLU A 157 -4.26 3.38 -1.07
CA GLU A 157 -4.64 1.98 -1.13
C GLU A 157 -3.92 1.30 -2.30
N MET A 158 -3.36 0.12 -2.04
CA MET A 158 -2.91 -0.83 -3.05
C MET A 158 -3.73 -2.11 -2.91
N MET A 159 -4.51 -2.41 -3.94
CA MET A 159 -5.36 -3.58 -4.01
C MET A 159 -4.89 -4.52 -5.12
N ILE A 160 -4.80 -5.80 -4.79
CA ILE A 160 -4.58 -6.86 -5.78
C ILE A 160 -5.93 -7.54 -6.01
N PRO A 161 -6.57 -7.36 -7.18
CA PRO A 161 -7.92 -7.88 -7.43
C PRO A 161 -8.05 -9.39 -7.19
N GLU A 162 -6.97 -10.13 -7.47
CA GLU A 162 -6.90 -11.59 -7.31
C GLU A 162 -6.80 -12.05 -5.84
N GLN A 163 -6.37 -11.19 -4.91
CA GLN A 163 -5.97 -11.60 -3.56
C GLN A 163 -6.82 -11.03 -2.43
N ARG A 164 -7.74 -10.10 -2.74
CA ARG A 164 -8.57 -9.40 -1.74
C ARG A 164 -7.78 -8.85 -0.54
N THR A 165 -6.47 -8.64 -0.70
CA THR A 165 -5.59 -8.08 0.32
C THR A 165 -5.27 -6.66 -0.11
N ALA A 166 -5.49 -5.72 0.80
CA ALA A 166 -5.21 -4.30 0.60
C ALA A 166 -4.05 -3.88 1.51
N THR A 167 -3.17 -3.05 0.95
CA THR A 167 -2.17 -2.27 1.69
C THR A 167 -2.68 -0.84 1.76
N ASN A 168 -2.73 -0.22 2.93
CA ASN A 168 -3.26 1.12 3.08
C ASN A 168 -2.44 2.04 3.99
N ILE A 169 -2.51 3.32 3.68
CA ILE A 169 -2.10 4.39 4.58
C ILE A 169 -3.31 5.29 4.73
N MET A 170 -3.60 5.69 5.96
CA MET A 170 -4.48 6.82 6.23
C MET A 170 -3.72 7.79 7.13
N THR A 171 -3.90 9.07 6.88
CA THR A 171 -3.50 10.13 7.79
C THR A 171 -4.72 10.99 8.06
N THR A 172 -4.93 11.32 9.32
CA THR A 172 -6.10 12.07 9.79
C THR A 172 -5.62 13.27 10.57
N GLY A 173 -5.95 14.48 10.14
CA GLY A 173 -5.86 15.69 10.96
C GLY A 173 -7.19 16.02 11.62
#